data_AF-A0A5U8SZW3-F1
#
_entry.id   AF-A0A5U8SZW3-F1
#
_cell.length_a   1.000
_cell.length_b   1.000
_cell.length_c   1.000
_cell.angle_alpha   90.00
_cell.angle_beta   90.00
_cell.angle_gamma   90.00
#
_symmetry.space_group_name_H-M   'P 1'
#
loop_
_entity.id
_entity.type
_entity.pdbx_description
1 polymer ?
#
loop_
_entity_poly.entity_id
_entity_poly.type
_entity_poly.pdbx_seq_one_letter_code
_entity_poly.pdbx_strand_id
1 'polypeptide(L)'
;GCTNDECKNTRKILRNGEVAPPKEDPVPLPELPCEKSDAYFVLRDGAAGIFLAAHNFPKSRETRAPQVAELVRFKDRLSEKMRYLAEAPVADPDGNPTTVRWSRKTKQQYVASDKDGKATGWSAFYIDGKWVEKAK
;
A
#
# COMPACT_ATOMS: atom_id res chain seq x y z
N GLY A 1 27.77 14.56 -4.90
CA GLY A 1 28.20 13.42 -5.73
C GLY A 1 29.15 12.60 -4.89
N CYS A 2 29.01 11.27 -4.89
CA CYS A 2 29.91 10.38 -4.17
C CYS A 2 30.77 9.64 -5.20
N THR A 3 32.08 9.64 -4.97
CA THR A 3 33.13 9.17 -5.88
C THR A 3 33.41 7.68 -5.67
N ASN A 4 32.39 6.83 -5.79
CA ASN A 4 32.57 5.38 -5.64
C ASN A 4 31.60 4.61 -6.57
N ASP A 5 32.16 3.91 -7.55
CA ASP A 5 31.45 3.17 -8.61
C ASP A 5 30.61 1.97 -8.09
N GLU A 6 30.75 1.59 -6.81
CA GLU A 6 29.92 0.56 -6.15
C GLU A 6 28.70 1.10 -5.38
N CYS A 7 28.45 2.41 -5.37
CA CYS A 7 27.39 2.98 -4.53
C CYS A 7 26.03 3.01 -5.25
N LYS A 8 25.36 1.85 -5.35
CA LYS A 8 23.99 1.69 -5.89
C LYS A 8 22.86 2.25 -5.01
N ASN A 9 23.18 2.93 -3.90
CA ASN A 9 22.18 3.49 -3.00
C ASN A 9 22.37 4.99 -2.81
N THR A 10 22.14 5.76 -3.87
CA THR A 10 21.98 7.22 -3.80
C THR A 10 20.69 7.54 -3.05
N ARG A 11 20.79 7.65 -1.72
CA ARG A 11 19.68 8.12 -0.87
C ARG A 11 19.28 9.52 -1.34
N LYS A 12 18.00 9.67 -1.68
CA LYS A 12 17.44 10.93 -2.17
C LYS A 12 17.44 11.95 -1.03
N ILE A 13 18.19 13.03 -1.20
CA ILE A 13 18.18 14.17 -0.27
C ILE A 13 16.85 14.91 -0.48
N LEU A 14 16.11 15.14 0.61
CA LEU A 14 14.88 15.92 0.57
C LEU A 14 15.20 17.41 0.36
N ARG A 15 14.24 18.20 -0.13
CA ARG A 15 14.45 19.62 -0.49
C ARG A 15 14.85 20.52 0.71
N ASN A 16 14.79 19.98 1.93
CA ASN A 16 15.16 20.61 3.19
C ASN A 16 16.53 20.14 3.74
N GLY A 17 17.28 19.30 3.02
CA GLY A 17 18.59 18.81 3.45
C GLY A 17 18.57 17.55 4.33
N GLU A 18 17.40 17.04 4.68
CA GLU A 18 17.29 15.78 5.43
C GLU A 18 17.44 14.56 4.50
N VAL A 19 18.13 13.54 5.00
CA VAL A 19 18.24 12.23 4.33
C VAL A 19 16.88 11.56 4.41
N ALA A 20 16.29 11.19 3.27
CA ALA A 20 15.04 10.46 3.28
C ALA A 20 15.17 9.21 4.16
N PRO A 21 14.19 8.92 5.04
CA PRO A 21 14.21 7.71 5.85
C PRO A 21 14.45 6.48 4.97
N PRO A 22 15.14 5.45 5.48
CA PRO A 22 15.42 4.23 4.72
C PRO A 22 14.10 3.74 4.13
N LYS A 23 14.04 3.66 2.79
CA LYS A 23 12.87 3.13 2.10
C LYS A 23 12.69 1.70 2.57
N GLU A 24 11.50 1.38 3.05
CA GLU A 24 11.17 0.01 3.42
C GLU A 24 11.34 -0.89 2.20
N ASP A 25 11.89 -2.09 2.43
CA ASP A 25 12.14 -3.02 1.34
C ASP A 25 10.82 -3.40 0.67
N PRO A 26 10.74 -3.33 -0.67
CA PRO A 26 9.54 -3.68 -1.39
C PRO A 26 9.22 -5.16 -1.18
N VAL A 27 7.95 -5.50 -0.94
CA VAL A 27 7.52 -6.90 -0.73
C VAL A 27 7.04 -7.47 -2.07
N PRO A 28 7.79 -8.38 -2.72
CA PRO A 28 7.36 -9.00 -3.96
C PRO A 28 6.24 -10.01 -3.68
N LEU A 29 5.15 -9.92 -4.45
CA LEU A 29 4.00 -10.81 -4.36
C LEU A 29 3.84 -11.55 -5.71
N PRO A 30 4.70 -12.53 -6.02
CA PRO A 30 4.65 -13.26 -7.29
C PRO A 30 3.33 -14.01 -7.50
N GLU A 31 2.59 -14.29 -6.43
CA GLU A 31 1.27 -14.94 -6.49
C GLU A 31 0.14 -13.98 -6.90
N LEU A 32 0.42 -12.68 -7.04
CA LEU A 32 -0.52 -11.67 -7.52
C LEU A 32 -0.10 -11.16 -8.91
N PRO A 33 -0.63 -11.72 -10.00
CA PRO A 33 -0.37 -11.22 -11.34
C PRO A 33 -1.00 -9.83 -11.56
N CYS A 34 -0.38 -9.05 -12.42
CA CYS A 34 -0.91 -7.79 -12.95
C CYS A 34 -2.04 -8.07 -13.95
N GLU A 35 -3.00 -7.15 -14.05
CA GLU A 35 -4.15 -7.32 -14.94
C GLU A 35 -3.78 -7.10 -16.41
N LYS A 36 -2.82 -6.22 -16.70
CA LYS A 36 -2.50 -5.77 -18.07
C LYS A 36 -1.21 -6.37 -18.64
N SER A 37 -0.49 -7.19 -17.87
CA SER A 37 0.82 -7.71 -18.28
C SER A 37 1.19 -8.98 -17.54
N ASP A 38 2.11 -9.78 -18.09
CA ASP A 38 2.70 -10.97 -17.45
C ASP A 38 3.63 -10.64 -16.26
N ALA A 39 3.37 -9.51 -15.61
CA ALA A 39 4.06 -9.08 -14.41
C ALA A 39 3.34 -9.53 -13.15
N TYR A 40 4.05 -9.54 -12.03
CA TYR A 40 3.45 -9.64 -10.71
C TYR A 40 3.52 -8.30 -9.95
N PHE A 41 2.65 -8.16 -8.96
CA PHE A 41 2.59 -7.00 -8.08
C PHE A 41 3.65 -7.04 -6.98
N VAL A 42 4.15 -5.85 -6.64
CA VAL A 42 5.11 -5.62 -5.57
C VAL A 42 4.52 -4.55 -4.67
N LEU A 43 4.41 -4.85 -3.38
CA LEU A 43 3.94 -3.89 -2.38
C LEU A 43 5.07 -2.91 -2.05
N ARG A 44 4.76 -1.62 -2.11
CA ARG A 44 5.70 -0.53 -1.86
C ARG A 44 5.09 0.50 -0.92
N ASP A 45 5.90 1.04 -0.02
CA ASP A 45 5.56 2.23 0.75
C ASP A 45 5.94 3.49 -0.04
N GLY A 46 4.99 4.43 -0.16
CA GLY A 46 5.19 5.70 -0.84
C GLY A 46 4.69 6.88 -0.02
N ALA A 47 4.88 8.09 -0.55
CA ALA A 47 4.45 9.33 0.12
C ALA A 47 2.94 9.43 0.36
N ALA A 48 2.14 8.64 -0.36
CA ALA A 48 0.70 8.54 -0.21
C ALA A 48 0.28 7.17 0.37
N GLY A 49 1.11 6.61 1.25
CA GLY A 49 0.88 5.30 1.86
C GLY A 49 1.32 4.14 0.97
N ILE A 50 0.82 2.93 1.29
CA ILE A 50 1.19 1.70 0.60
C ILE A 50 0.41 1.54 -0.70
N PHE A 51 1.07 0.96 -1.71
CA PHE A 51 0.47 0.65 -3.00
C PHE A 51 1.13 -0.56 -3.64
N LEU A 52 0.41 -1.25 -4.50
CA LEU A 52 0.94 -2.31 -5.34
C LEU A 52 1.39 -1.72 -6.66
N ALA A 53 2.59 -2.10 -7.11
CA ALA A 53 3.15 -1.71 -8.40
C ALA A 53 3.69 -2.92 -9.14
N ALA A 54 3.61 -2.92 -10.47
CA ALA A 54 4.21 -3.98 -11.27
C ALA A 54 5.74 -4.09 -11.06
N HIS A 55 6.24 -5.32 -10.95
CA HIS A 55 7.66 -5.58 -10.70
C HIS A 55 8.59 -5.09 -11.83
N ASN A 56 8.12 -5.11 -13.08
CA ASN A 56 8.92 -4.83 -14.29
C ASN A 56 8.83 -3.37 -14.76
N PHE A 57 8.55 -2.43 -13.85
CA PHE A 57 8.61 -1.00 -14.14
C PHE A 57 9.96 -0.60 -14.80
N PRO A 58 9.99 0.22 -15.87
CA PRO A 58 8.91 1.02 -16.45
C PRO A 58 8.07 0.34 -17.54
N LYS A 59 8.29 -0.95 -17.83
CA LYS A 59 7.57 -1.68 -18.90
C LYS A 59 6.08 -1.80 -18.60
N SER A 60 5.73 -2.21 -17.38
CA SER A 60 4.36 -2.08 -16.86
C SER A 60 4.30 -0.92 -15.87
N ARG A 61 3.35 -0.01 -16.09
CA ARG A 61 3.06 1.13 -15.21
C ARG A 61 1.80 0.91 -14.40
N GLU A 62 1.44 -0.35 -14.20
CA GLU A 62 0.26 -0.73 -13.44
C GLU A 62 0.51 -0.49 -11.94
N THR A 63 -0.35 0.31 -11.33
CA THR A 63 -0.34 0.60 -9.91
C THR A 63 -1.75 0.58 -9.38
N ARG A 64 -1.98 -0.04 -8.21
CA ARG A 64 -3.28 -0.07 -7.56
C ARG A 64 -3.16 -0.06 -6.05
N ALA A 65 -4.27 0.24 -5.37
CA ALA A 65 -4.39 0.04 -3.95
C ALA A 65 -4.43 -1.46 -3.61
N PRO A 66 -3.75 -1.92 -2.54
CA PRO A 66 -3.88 -3.29 -2.08
C PRO A 66 -5.26 -3.50 -1.46
N GLN A 67 -5.85 -4.66 -1.72
CA GLN A 67 -7.05 -5.09 -1.02
C GLN A 67 -6.66 -5.64 0.36
N VAL A 68 -7.53 -5.46 1.34
CA VAL A 68 -7.27 -5.99 2.69
C VAL A 68 -7.18 -7.51 2.65
N ALA A 69 -8.03 -8.20 1.88
CA ALA A 69 -7.99 -9.65 1.68
C ALA A 69 -6.60 -10.14 1.24
N GLU A 70 -5.94 -9.40 0.35
CA GLU A 70 -4.60 -9.72 -0.15
C GLU A 70 -3.57 -9.52 0.95
N LEU A 71 -3.66 -8.43 1.71
CA LEU A 71 -2.77 -8.17 2.85
C LEU A 71 -2.90 -9.24 3.93
N VAL A 72 -4.11 -9.76 4.19
CA VAL A 72 -4.31 -10.91 5.10
C VAL A 72 -3.60 -12.15 4.58
N ARG A 73 -3.75 -12.45 3.28
CA ARG A 73 -3.10 -13.62 2.66
C ARG A 73 -1.57 -13.58 2.76
N PHE A 74 -0.98 -12.38 2.69
CA PHE A 74 0.48 -12.20 2.75
C PHE A 74 0.96 -11.62 4.09
N LYS A 75 0.16 -11.73 5.17
CA LYS A 75 0.45 -11.13 6.48
C LYS A 75 1.85 -11.48 7.01
N ASP A 76 2.33 -12.70 6.74
CA ASP A 76 3.64 -13.17 7.17
C ASP A 76 4.81 -12.46 6.48
N ARG A 77 4.60 -11.93 5.26
CA ARG A 77 5.59 -11.18 4.49
C ARG A 77 5.54 -9.67 4.76
N LEU A 78 4.49 -9.19 5.43
CA LEU A 78 4.35 -7.78 5.76
C LEU A 78 5.27 -7.39 6.93
N SER A 79 5.85 -6.19 6.82
CA SER A 79 6.58 -5.57 7.92
C SER A 79 5.67 -5.32 9.11
N GLU A 80 6.24 -5.26 10.32
CA GLU A 80 5.46 -5.00 11.55
C GLU A 80 4.63 -3.72 11.46
N LYS A 81 5.14 -2.70 10.77
CA LYS A 81 4.46 -1.44 10.52
C LYS A 81 3.21 -1.59 9.64
N MET A 82 3.15 -2.58 8.75
CA MET A 82 2.01 -2.81 7.86
C MET A 82 1.03 -3.86 8.39
N ARG A 83 1.38 -4.60 9.45
CA ARG A 83 0.54 -5.69 9.99
C ARG A 83 -0.86 -5.23 10.40
N TYR A 84 -0.99 -4.01 10.92
CA TYR A 84 -2.30 -3.46 11.32
C TYR A 84 -3.27 -3.33 10.14
N LEU A 85 -2.77 -3.21 8.90
CA LEU A 85 -3.59 -3.15 7.69
C LEU A 85 -4.19 -4.49 7.33
N ALA A 86 -3.49 -5.59 7.66
CA ALA A 86 -4.02 -6.94 7.56
C ALA A 86 -5.03 -7.28 8.68
N GLU A 87 -5.20 -6.38 9.66
CA GLU A 87 -6.22 -6.51 10.71
C GLU A 87 -7.47 -5.68 10.41
N ALA A 88 -7.46 -4.96 9.29
CA ALA A 88 -8.62 -4.20 8.85
C ALA A 88 -9.78 -5.13 8.45
N PRO A 89 -11.03 -4.64 8.47
CA PRO A 89 -12.17 -5.40 7.97
C PRO A 89 -11.97 -5.75 6.49
N VAL A 90 -11.98 -7.05 6.16
CA VAL A 90 -11.77 -7.55 4.78
C VAL A 90 -12.94 -7.21 3.86
N ALA A 91 -14.14 -7.17 4.43
CA ALA A 91 -15.37 -6.77 3.76
C ALA A 91 -16.15 -5.79 4.63
N ASP A 92 -17.02 -5.01 4.00
CA ASP A 92 -18.01 -4.20 4.70
C ASP A 92 -19.19 -5.06 5.21
N PRO A 93 -20.15 -4.49 5.97
CA PRO A 93 -21.34 -5.21 6.45
C PRO A 93 -22.22 -5.80 5.33
N ASP A 94 -22.11 -5.29 4.11
CA ASP A 94 -22.81 -5.77 2.92
C ASP A 94 -22.03 -6.83 2.13
N GLY A 95 -20.83 -7.22 2.61
CA GLY A 95 -19.96 -8.22 1.97
C GLY A 95 -19.11 -7.70 0.82
N ASN A 96 -19.02 -6.39 0.60
CA ASN A 96 -18.17 -5.81 -0.44
C ASN A 96 -16.70 -5.77 0.00
N PRO A 97 -15.74 -6.08 -0.89
CA PRO A 97 -14.33 -6.08 -0.56
C PRO A 97 -13.80 -4.68 -0.22
N THR A 98 -12.86 -4.62 0.72
CA THR A 98 -12.24 -3.37 1.16
C THR A 98 -10.84 -3.19 0.57
N THR A 99 -10.51 -1.92 0.27
CA THR A 99 -9.23 -1.49 -0.25
C THR A 99 -8.57 -0.50 0.72
N VAL A 100 -7.24 -0.58 0.84
CA VAL A 100 -6.47 0.37 1.64
C VAL A 100 -6.26 1.65 0.82
N ARG A 101 -6.63 2.79 1.40
CA ARG A 101 -6.52 4.11 0.81
C ARG A 101 -5.77 5.07 1.72
N TRP A 102 -5.34 6.19 1.15
CA TRP A 102 -4.64 7.25 1.88
C TRP A 102 -5.43 8.55 1.85
N SER A 103 -5.74 9.08 3.02
CA SER A 103 -6.41 10.36 3.17
C SER A 103 -5.37 11.47 3.17
N ARG A 104 -5.41 12.35 2.16
CA ARG A 104 -4.52 13.53 2.11
C ARG A 104 -4.86 14.56 3.20
N LYS A 105 -6.13 14.61 3.63
CA LYS A 105 -6.63 15.57 4.63
C LYS A 105 -6.12 15.21 6.02
N THR A 106 -6.23 13.94 6.39
CA THR A 106 -5.81 13.44 7.71
C THR A 106 -4.41 12.83 7.70
N LYS A 107 -3.78 12.70 6.53
CA LYS A 107 -2.45 12.10 6.32
C LYS A 107 -2.33 10.73 7.00
N GLN A 108 -3.35 9.89 6.84
CA GLN A 108 -3.40 8.54 7.40
C GLN A 108 -3.98 7.54 6.40
N GLN A 109 -3.69 6.26 6.63
CA GLN A 109 -4.31 5.15 5.92
C GLN A 109 -5.71 4.88 6.49
N TYR A 110 -6.63 4.55 5.60
CA TYR A 110 -7.99 4.16 5.92
C TYR A 110 -8.44 3.08 4.94
N VAL A 111 -9.43 2.28 5.31
CA VAL A 111 -10.03 1.32 4.39
C VAL A 111 -11.36 1.83 3.89
N ALA A 112 -11.69 1.51 2.65
CA ALA A 112 -13.00 1.80 2.06
C ALA A 112 -13.45 0.61 1.25
N SER A 113 -14.75 0.36 1.16
CA SER A 113 -15.26 -0.68 0.27
C SER A 113 -15.65 -0.11 -1.09
N ASP A 114 -15.41 -0.93 -2.10
CA ASP A 114 -15.72 -0.64 -3.49
C ASP A 114 -16.55 -1.79 -4.06
N LYS A 115 -17.61 -1.44 -4.78
CA LYS A 115 -18.48 -2.37 -5.49
C LYS A 115 -18.50 -1.98 -6.96
N ASP A 116 -18.10 -2.90 -7.84
CA ASP A 116 -18.09 -2.69 -9.29
C ASP A 116 -17.37 -1.39 -9.72
N GLY A 117 -16.26 -1.06 -9.06
CA GLY A 117 -15.47 0.14 -9.32
C GLY A 117 -16.07 1.45 -8.77
N LYS A 118 -17.15 1.38 -7.99
CA LYS A 118 -17.76 2.52 -7.30
C LYS A 118 -17.60 2.39 -5.79
N ALA A 119 -17.25 3.48 -5.13
CA ALA A 119 -17.22 3.51 -3.67
C ALA A 119 -18.64 3.32 -3.12
N THR A 120 -18.81 2.39 -2.19
CA THR A 120 -20.08 2.11 -1.50
C THR A 120 -20.45 3.24 -0.51
N GLY A 121 -19.43 4.01 -0.10
CA GLY A 121 -19.53 5.01 0.95
C GLY A 121 -19.12 4.50 2.33
N TRP A 122 -18.89 3.19 2.50
CA TRP A 122 -18.35 2.65 3.75
C TRP A 122 -16.84 2.92 3.84
N SER A 123 -16.39 3.31 5.02
CA SER A 123 -14.97 3.49 5.31
C SER A 123 -14.68 3.23 6.77
N ALA A 124 -13.48 2.76 7.08
CA ALA A 124 -13.00 2.60 8.44
C ALA A 124 -11.60 3.18 8.60
N PHE A 125 -11.32 3.73 9.78
CA PHE A 125 -10.08 4.41 10.13
C PHE A 125 -9.42 3.68 11.28
N TYR A 126 -8.09 3.59 11.27
CA TYR A 126 -7.34 3.06 12.40
C TYR A 126 -7.09 4.17 13.42
N ILE A 127 -7.75 4.09 14.58
CA ILE A 127 -7.74 5.07 15.65
C ILE A 127 -7.46 4.33 16.97
N ASP A 128 -6.47 4.79 17.75
CA ASP A 128 -6.11 4.22 19.06
C ASP A 128 -5.90 2.69 19.05
N GLY A 129 -5.26 2.19 17.99
CA GLY A 129 -4.97 0.76 17.85
C GLY A 129 -6.15 -0.10 17.41
N LYS A 130 -7.27 0.50 16.99
CA LYS A 130 -8.48 -0.21 16.57
C LYS A 130 -9.03 0.34 15.26
N TRP A 131 -9.62 -0.54 14.47
CA TRP A 131 -10.38 -0.14 13.29
C TRP A 131 -11.76 0.35 13.72
N VAL A 132 -12.05 1.62 13.42
CA VAL A 132 -13.32 2.29 13.72
C VAL A 132 -14.01 2.62 12.41
N GLU A 133 -15.20 2.08 12.22
CA GLU A 133 -16.04 2.40 11.08
C GLU A 133 -16.49 3.85 11.16
N LYS A 134 -16.33 4.58 10.06
CA LYS A 134 -16.90 5.91 9.93
C LYS A 134 -18.37 5.75 9.55
N ALA A 135 -19.23 6.03 10.53
CA ALA A 135 -20.65 6.15 10.28
C ALA A 135 -20.92 7.18 9.16
N LYS A 136 -21.83 6.82 8.26
CA LYS A 136 -22.19 7.57 7.05
C LYS A 136 -22.76 8.95 7.38
#